data_AF-A0AAW3IQ79-F1
#
_entry.id   AF-A0AAW3IQ79-F1
#
_cell.length_a   1.000
_cell.length_b   1.000
_cell.length_c   1.000
_cell.angle_alpha   90.00
_cell.angle_beta   90.00
_cell.angle_gamma   90.00
#
_symmetry.space_group_name_H-M   'P 1'
#
loop_
_entity.id
_entity.type
_entity.pdbx_description
1 polymer ?
#
loop_
_entity_poly.entity_id
_entity_poly.type
_entity_poly.pdbx_seq_one_letter_code
_entity_poly.pdbx_strand_id
1 'polypeptide(L)'
;MRWEHNKAHSYRLAKNIIKKTGQCRPKNVAAHHIVSWKDIRAAKSRMRLSAFRIDIDSAENGVFLPRWNKHVPHSQMVQAYSHSCIHTSFYYLNVEHLLENTIAQDADREDIVEVLEDIGDDLKMGIFPITRKIRANEIAV
;
A
#
# COMPACT_ATOMS: atom_id res chain seq x y z
N MET A 1 3.55 -17.41 -9.19
CA MET A 1 3.57 -16.15 -9.97
C MET A 1 5.02 -15.68 -10.06
N ARG A 2 5.52 -15.28 -11.22
CA ARG A 2 6.88 -14.73 -11.37
C ARG A 2 6.75 -13.25 -11.69
N TRP A 3 7.02 -12.39 -10.71
CA TRP A 3 7.04 -10.95 -10.94
C TRP A 3 8.22 -10.61 -11.87
N GLU A 4 7.99 -9.74 -12.84
CA GLU A 4 9.08 -9.29 -13.71
C GLU A 4 9.95 -8.28 -12.96
N HIS A 5 11.26 -8.53 -12.89
CA HIS A 5 12.22 -7.66 -12.21
C HIS A 5 12.58 -6.47 -13.12
N ASN A 6 11.65 -5.53 -13.32
CA ASN A 6 11.88 -4.35 -14.15
C ASN A 6 11.99 -3.08 -13.29
N LYS A 7 12.90 -2.15 -13.62
CA LYS A 7 13.11 -0.91 -12.85
C LYS A 7 11.90 0.05 -12.85
N ALA A 8 10.81 -0.28 -13.55
CA ALA A 8 9.65 0.59 -13.77
C ALA A 8 8.40 0.24 -12.91
N HIS A 9 8.54 -0.49 -11.80
CA HIS A 9 7.42 -0.91 -10.95
C HIS A 9 6.44 0.23 -10.60
N SER A 10 6.93 1.35 -10.03
CA SER A 10 6.03 2.47 -9.66
C SER A 10 5.31 3.09 -10.85
N TYR A 11 5.87 3.00 -12.06
CA TYR A 11 5.21 3.45 -13.29
C TYR A 11 4.14 2.46 -13.75
N ARG A 12 4.42 1.15 -13.69
CA ARG A 12 3.43 0.09 -14.00
C ARG A 12 2.27 0.15 -13.01
N LEU A 13 2.57 0.26 -11.72
CA LEU A 13 1.57 0.44 -10.67
C LEU A 13 0.69 1.66 -10.95
N ALA A 14 1.30 2.82 -11.24
CA ALA A 14 0.53 4.02 -11.56
C ALA A 14 -0.44 3.82 -12.74
N LYS A 15 0.00 3.13 -13.80
CA LYS A 15 -0.88 2.78 -14.93
C LYS A 15 -2.03 1.88 -14.52
N ASN A 16 -1.76 0.89 -13.68
CA ASN A 16 -2.78 -0.06 -13.23
C ASN A 16 -3.81 0.62 -12.31
N ILE A 17 -3.40 1.50 -11.40
CA ILE A 17 -4.31 2.32 -10.58
C ILE A 17 -5.22 3.18 -11.47
N ILE A 18 -4.64 3.90 -12.45
CA ILE A 18 -5.42 4.75 -13.38
C ILE A 18 -6.41 3.89 -14.18
N LYS A 19 -5.98 2.71 -14.66
CA LYS A 19 -6.83 1.80 -15.44
C LYS A 19 -8.00 1.26 -14.60
N LYS A 20 -7.76 0.90 -13.33
CA LYS A 20 -8.80 0.36 -12.43
C LYS A 20 -9.81 1.43 -12.01
N THR A 21 -9.33 2.61 -11.63
CA THR A 21 -10.16 3.66 -11.01
C THR A 21 -10.75 4.66 -12.00
N GLY A 22 -10.20 4.74 -13.22
CA GLY A 22 -10.51 5.80 -14.19
C GLY A 22 -10.00 7.18 -13.78
N GLN A 23 -9.32 7.32 -12.63
CA GLN A 23 -8.85 8.61 -12.12
C GLN A 23 -7.51 8.99 -12.75
N CYS A 24 -7.39 10.25 -13.18
CA CYS A 24 -6.11 10.81 -13.58
C CYS A 24 -5.19 10.96 -12.35
N ARG A 25 -3.90 10.67 -12.52
CA ARG A 25 -2.90 10.91 -11.47
C ARG A 25 -2.81 12.41 -11.16
N PRO A 26 -3.06 12.85 -9.91
CA PRO A 26 -2.93 14.26 -9.55
C PRO A 26 -1.51 14.81 -9.75
N LYS A 27 -1.38 16.14 -9.77
CA LYS A 27 -0.06 16.80 -9.76
C LYS A 27 0.64 16.48 -8.43
N ASN A 28 1.97 16.44 -8.41
CA ASN A 28 2.78 16.29 -7.20
C ASN A 28 2.61 15.00 -6.38
N VAL A 29 1.89 13.99 -6.90
CA VAL A 29 1.79 12.66 -6.29
C VAL A 29 2.69 11.62 -6.98
N ALA A 30 2.90 10.49 -6.31
CA ALA A 30 3.51 9.28 -6.86
C ALA A 30 2.70 8.05 -6.46
N ALA A 31 2.71 7.01 -7.31
CA ALA A 31 2.18 5.71 -6.91
C ALA A 31 3.10 5.12 -5.84
N HIS A 32 2.52 4.71 -4.74
CA HIS A 32 3.16 4.04 -3.62
C HIS A 32 2.68 2.60 -3.57
N HIS A 33 3.63 1.66 -3.53
CA HIS A 33 3.34 0.26 -3.30
C HIS A 33 3.08 0.05 -1.81
N ILE A 34 1.92 -0.52 -1.46
CA ILE A 34 1.60 -0.85 -0.07
C ILE A 34 2.56 -1.93 0.43
N VAL A 35 2.60 -3.06 -0.28
CA VAL A 35 3.67 -4.04 -0.17
C VAL A 35 4.78 -3.66 -1.13
N SER A 36 5.89 -3.15 -0.59
CA SER A 36 7.04 -2.72 -1.40
C SER A 36 7.70 -3.87 -2.18
N TRP A 37 8.01 -3.60 -3.45
CA TRP A 37 8.78 -4.50 -4.31
C TRP A 37 10.18 -4.83 -3.76
N LYS A 38 10.97 -3.80 -3.37
CA LYS A 38 12.41 -3.94 -3.15
C LYS A 38 12.82 -4.03 -1.68
N ASP A 39 12.06 -3.41 -0.77
CA ASP A 39 12.47 -3.37 0.64
C ASP A 39 12.47 -4.76 1.26
N ILE A 40 13.55 -5.14 1.95
CA ILE A 40 13.68 -6.46 2.54
C ILE A 40 12.61 -6.73 3.60
N ARG A 41 12.15 -5.70 4.31
CA ARG A 41 11.11 -5.81 5.35
C ARG A 41 9.74 -6.20 4.79
N ALA A 42 9.52 -5.98 3.48
CA ALA A 42 8.30 -6.41 2.79
C ALA A 42 8.36 -7.85 2.26
N ALA A 43 9.45 -8.60 2.47
CA ALA A 43 9.62 -9.93 1.87
C ALA A 43 8.50 -10.91 2.19
N LYS A 44 8.07 -10.98 3.46
CA LYS A 44 6.99 -11.88 3.87
C LYS A 44 5.64 -11.41 3.33
N SER A 45 5.36 -10.11 3.34
CA SER A 45 4.15 -9.54 2.71
C SER A 45 4.10 -9.83 1.21
N ARG A 46 5.25 -9.79 0.50
CA ARG A 46 5.32 -10.18 -0.93
C ARG A 46 4.93 -11.66 -1.13
N MET A 47 5.41 -12.55 -0.26
CA MET A 47 5.04 -13.97 -0.33
C MET A 47 3.53 -14.16 -0.13
N ARG A 48 2.94 -13.43 0.83
CA ARG A 48 1.48 -13.42 1.07
C ARG A 48 0.72 -12.95 -0.17
N LEU A 49 1.07 -11.81 -0.79
CA LEU A 49 0.43 -11.37 -2.04
C LEU A 49 0.51 -12.43 -3.15
N SER A 50 1.67 -13.08 -3.31
CA SER A 50 1.82 -14.12 -4.33
C SER A 50 0.94 -15.35 -4.07
N ALA A 51 0.64 -15.69 -2.81
CA ALA A 51 -0.25 -16.81 -2.47
C ALA A 51 -1.69 -16.55 -2.96
N PHE A 52 -2.14 -15.31 -2.87
CA PHE A 52 -3.46 -14.84 -3.33
C PHE A 52 -3.48 -14.36 -4.78
N ARG A 53 -2.39 -14.59 -5.54
CA ARG A 53 -2.25 -14.17 -6.94
C ARG A 53 -2.48 -12.68 -7.14
N ILE A 54 -2.03 -11.86 -6.19
CA ILE A 54 -1.97 -10.41 -6.31
C ILE A 54 -0.59 -10.05 -6.84
N ASP A 55 -0.54 -9.44 -8.03
CA ASP A 55 0.71 -9.00 -8.64
C ASP A 55 1.27 -7.78 -7.90
N ILE A 56 2.60 -7.66 -7.82
CA ILE A 56 3.23 -6.54 -7.12
C ILE A 56 2.83 -5.18 -7.70
N ASP A 57 2.61 -5.09 -9.01
CA ASP A 57 2.21 -3.86 -9.69
C ASP A 57 0.68 -3.78 -9.86
N SER A 58 -0.10 -4.67 -9.26
CA SER A 58 -1.56 -4.61 -9.33
C SER A 58 -2.10 -3.35 -8.65
N ALA A 59 -3.24 -2.86 -9.13
CA ALA A 59 -3.81 -1.62 -8.63
C ALA A 59 -4.19 -1.70 -7.13
N GLU A 60 -4.59 -2.89 -6.68
CA GLU A 60 -4.95 -3.23 -5.30
C GLU A 60 -3.77 -2.97 -4.35
N ASN A 61 -2.53 -3.24 -4.79
CA ASN A 61 -1.33 -3.02 -3.98
C ASN A 61 -0.82 -1.56 -4.05
N GLY A 62 -1.64 -0.61 -4.49
CA GLY A 62 -1.18 0.74 -4.80
C GLY A 62 -2.10 1.86 -4.39
N VAL A 63 -1.48 2.97 -3.99
CA VAL A 63 -2.16 4.23 -3.70
C VAL A 63 -1.38 5.42 -4.24
N PHE A 64 -2.06 6.48 -4.66
CA PHE A 64 -1.40 7.75 -4.98
C PHE A 64 -1.23 8.58 -3.72
N LEU A 65 0.00 9.01 -3.43
CA LEU A 65 0.34 9.83 -2.27
C LEU A 65 1.21 11.02 -2.67
N PRO A 66 1.19 12.14 -1.91
CA PRO A 66 2.05 13.29 -2.18
C PRO A 66 3.51 12.85 -2.20
N ARG A 67 4.22 13.18 -3.29
CA ARG A 67 5.53 12.57 -3.57
C ARG A 67 6.58 12.87 -2.48
N TRP A 68 6.56 14.07 -1.94
CA TRP A 68 7.59 14.58 -1.00
C TRP A 68 6.94 15.32 0.16
N ASN A 69 7.66 15.48 1.29
CA ASN A 69 7.20 16.28 2.42
C ASN A 69 6.82 17.73 2.06
N LYS A 70 7.47 18.34 1.06
CA LYS A 70 7.10 19.68 0.57
C LYS A 70 5.76 19.73 -0.19
N HIS A 71 5.14 18.57 -0.46
CA HIS A 71 3.85 18.46 -1.14
C HIS A 71 2.70 18.13 -0.17
N VAL A 72 2.97 18.06 1.14
CA VAL A 72 1.94 18.01 2.19
C VAL A 72 1.82 19.37 2.88
N PRO A 73 0.61 19.88 3.16
CA PRO A 73 -0.68 19.28 2.80
C PRO A 73 -0.92 19.31 1.28
N HIS A 74 -1.56 18.27 0.74
CA HIS A 74 -1.93 18.19 -0.67
C HIS A 74 -3.40 18.60 -0.87
N SER A 75 -3.72 19.34 -1.94
CA SER A 75 -5.05 19.94 -2.12
C SER A 75 -6.21 18.94 -2.21
N GLN A 76 -5.96 17.72 -2.68
CA GLN A 76 -6.97 16.65 -2.81
C GLN A 76 -6.89 15.59 -1.70
N MET A 77 -5.87 15.64 -0.85
CA MET A 77 -5.62 14.65 0.21
C MET A 77 -4.86 15.35 1.34
N VAL A 78 -5.58 16.23 2.03
CA VAL A 78 -5.02 17.23 2.96
C VAL A 78 -4.24 16.56 4.10
N GLN A 79 -4.73 15.43 4.58
CA GLN A 79 -4.17 14.68 5.70
C GLN A 79 -3.19 13.58 5.28
N ALA A 80 -2.96 13.37 3.98
CA ALA A 80 -2.16 12.24 3.52
C ALA A 80 -0.72 12.31 4.02
N TYR A 81 -0.16 11.13 4.32
CA TYR A 81 1.28 10.98 4.46
C TYR A 81 1.98 11.21 3.11
N SER A 82 3.19 11.76 3.13
CA SER A 82 4.01 11.81 1.92
C SER A 82 4.59 10.43 1.62
N HIS A 83 4.69 10.06 0.34
CA HIS A 83 5.37 8.84 -0.11
C HIS A 83 6.76 8.71 0.55
N SER A 84 7.50 9.82 0.61
CA SER A 84 8.87 9.84 1.13
C SER A 84 9.02 9.52 2.62
N CYS A 85 7.98 9.62 3.44
CA CYS A 85 8.08 9.40 4.89
C CYS A 85 7.55 8.03 5.36
N ILE A 86 6.88 7.26 4.50
CA ILE A 86 6.11 6.06 4.92
C ILE A 86 6.99 4.83 5.14
N HIS A 87 8.19 4.76 4.56
CA HIS A 87 9.06 3.57 4.56
C HIS A 87 9.77 3.28 5.91
N THR A 88 9.03 3.31 7.00
CA THR A 88 9.49 3.02 8.36
C THR A 88 9.41 1.52 8.67
N SER A 89 10.10 1.07 9.71
CA SER A 89 9.99 -0.32 10.16
C SER A 89 8.59 -0.66 10.70
N PHE A 90 7.92 0.29 11.35
CA PHE A 90 6.56 0.09 11.86
C PHE A 90 5.54 -0.05 10.74
N TYR A 91 5.68 0.73 9.66
CA TYR A 91 4.83 0.59 8.49
C TYR A 91 4.87 -0.83 7.93
N TYR A 92 6.07 -1.35 7.65
CA TYR A 92 6.22 -2.71 7.13
C TYR A 92 5.69 -3.78 8.09
N LEU A 93 5.96 -3.63 9.38
CA LEU A 93 5.45 -4.54 10.41
C LEU A 93 3.92 -4.54 10.46
N ASN A 94 3.30 -3.37 10.37
CA ASN A 94 1.84 -3.22 10.45
C ASN A 94 1.14 -3.74 9.21
N VAL A 95 1.68 -3.46 8.01
CA VAL A 95 1.18 -4.06 6.76
C VAL A 95 1.30 -5.58 6.82
N GLU A 96 2.43 -6.11 7.29
CA GLU A 96 2.59 -7.55 7.47
C GLU A 96 1.55 -8.13 8.45
N HIS A 97 1.36 -7.48 9.59
CA HIS A 97 0.46 -7.92 10.65
C HIS A 97 -0.99 -8.00 10.18
N LEU A 98 -1.48 -7.00 9.46
CA LEU A 98 -2.85 -7.01 8.92
C LEU A 98 -3.03 -8.15 7.92
N LEU A 99 -2.12 -8.29 6.96
CA LEU A 99 -2.17 -9.40 5.99
C LEU A 99 -2.14 -10.77 6.69
N GLU A 100 -1.28 -10.95 7.70
CA GLU A 100 -1.18 -12.19 8.46
C GLU A 100 -2.46 -12.52 9.23
N ASN A 101 -3.02 -11.54 9.95
CA ASN A 101 -4.24 -11.74 10.73
C ASN A 101 -5.45 -12.03 9.84
N THR A 102 -5.57 -11.39 8.68
CA THR A 102 -6.65 -11.66 7.73
C THR A 102 -6.52 -13.08 7.19
N ILE A 103 -5.32 -13.50 6.78
CA ILE A 103 -5.07 -14.88 6.32
C ILE A 103 -5.40 -15.92 7.41
N ALA A 104 -5.10 -15.61 8.67
CA ALA A 104 -5.39 -16.50 9.80
C ALA A 104 -6.90 -16.71 10.04
N GLN A 105 -7.76 -15.88 9.42
CA GLN A 105 -9.22 -15.94 9.50
C GLN A 105 -9.84 -16.64 8.27
N ASP A 106 -9.09 -17.53 7.61
CA ASP A 106 -9.53 -18.28 6.42
C ASP A 106 -9.89 -17.36 5.23
N ALA A 107 -9.17 -16.25 5.10
CA ALA A 107 -9.40 -15.26 4.07
C ALA A 107 -9.23 -15.81 2.65
N ASP A 108 -10.05 -15.27 1.74
CA ASP A 108 -9.89 -15.45 0.31
C ASP A 108 -9.07 -14.30 -0.33
N ARG A 109 -9.09 -14.19 -1.65
CA ARG A 109 -8.33 -13.16 -2.36
C ARG A 109 -8.95 -11.78 -2.16
N GLU A 110 -10.26 -11.70 -2.13
CA GLU A 110 -11.02 -10.46 -2.04
C GLU A 110 -10.81 -9.80 -0.69
N ASP A 111 -10.76 -10.58 0.40
CA ASP A 111 -10.41 -10.10 1.74
C ASP A 111 -9.01 -9.43 1.78
N ILE A 112 -8.03 -10.01 1.09
CA ILE A 112 -6.67 -9.45 1.01
C ILE A 112 -6.66 -8.16 0.18
N VAL A 113 -7.50 -8.08 -0.85
CA VAL A 113 -7.66 -6.86 -1.64
C VAL A 113 -8.27 -5.75 -0.78
N GLU A 114 -9.31 -6.05 -0.01
CA GLU A 114 -9.97 -5.10 0.90
C GLU A 114 -8.96 -4.53 1.91
N VAL A 115 -8.17 -5.38 2.57
CA VAL A 115 -7.12 -4.94 3.50
C VAL A 115 -6.11 -4.00 2.83
N LEU A 116 -5.71 -4.27 1.59
CA LEU A 116 -4.79 -3.37 0.88
C LEU A 116 -5.47 -2.04 0.54
N GLU A 117 -6.73 -2.06 0.12
CA GLU A 117 -7.49 -0.85 -0.21
C GLU A 117 -7.71 0.02 1.05
N ASP A 118 -8.06 -0.58 2.18
CA ASP A 118 -8.18 0.08 3.49
C ASP A 118 -6.88 0.72 3.95
N ILE A 119 -5.75 -0.01 3.86
CA ILE A 119 -4.44 0.57 4.16
C ILE A 119 -4.16 1.77 3.24
N GLY A 120 -4.51 1.67 1.96
CA GLY A 120 -4.38 2.76 0.99
C GLY A 120 -5.19 4.00 1.40
N ASP A 121 -6.43 3.80 1.84
CA ASP A 121 -7.32 4.85 2.30
C ASP A 121 -6.82 5.49 3.60
N ASP A 122 -6.39 4.70 4.57
CA ASP A 122 -5.80 5.16 5.82
C ASP A 122 -4.52 5.99 5.60
N LEU A 123 -3.71 5.65 4.58
CA LEU A 123 -2.54 6.43 4.20
C LEU A 123 -2.93 7.79 3.59
N LYS A 124 -4.01 7.85 2.81
CA LYS A 124 -4.56 9.12 2.27
C LYS A 124 -5.19 9.98 3.36
N MET A 125 -5.72 9.35 4.41
CA MET A 125 -6.29 10.03 5.57
C MET A 125 -5.26 10.38 6.66
N GLY A 126 -4.02 9.88 6.54
CA GLY A 126 -2.97 10.14 7.53
C GLY A 126 -3.17 9.40 8.85
N ILE A 127 -3.97 8.34 8.86
CA ILE A 127 -4.32 7.61 10.09
C ILE A 127 -3.64 6.25 10.20
N PHE A 128 -3.13 5.69 9.10
CA PHE A 128 -2.39 4.44 9.16
C PHE A 128 -1.16 4.59 10.09
N PRO A 129 -0.95 3.71 11.08
CA PRO A 129 0.19 3.85 11.97
C PRO A 129 1.53 3.58 11.26
N ILE A 130 2.30 4.63 10.98
CA ILE A 130 3.64 4.50 10.36
C ILE A 130 4.80 4.66 11.34
N THR A 131 4.58 5.09 12.58
CA THR A 131 5.67 5.30 13.57
C THR A 131 5.49 4.49 14.86
N ARG A 132 4.44 3.67 14.91
CA ARG A 132 4.10 2.82 16.05
C ARG A 132 3.41 1.55 15.57
N LYS A 133 3.31 0.54 16.43
CA LYS A 133 2.51 -0.65 16.15
C LYS A 133 1.01 -0.32 16.13
N ILE A 134 0.26 -1.02 15.29
CA ILE A 134 -1.20 -1.10 15.37
C ILE A 134 -1.58 -1.71 16.73
N ARG A 135 -2.62 -1.18 17.36
CA ARG A 135 -3.19 -1.72 18.60
C ARG A 135 -4.31 -2.71 18.27
N ALA A 136 -4.57 -3.66 19.16
CA ALA A 136 -5.59 -4.70 18.95
C ALA A 136 -7.01 -4.15 18.66
N ASN A 137 -7.32 -2.94 19.13
CA ASN A 137 -8.61 -2.28 18.92
C ASN A 137 -8.67 -1.42 17.63
N GLU A 138 -7.60 -1.38 16.84
CA GLU A 138 -7.52 -0.66 15.56
C GLU A 138 -7.57 -1.65 14.36
N ILE A 139 -7.88 -2.93 14.60
CA ILE A 139 -7.94 -4.03 13.61
C ILE A 139 -9.39 -4.37 13.21
N ALA A 140 -10.36 -3.55 13.62
CA ALA A 140 -11.77 -3.86 13.34
C ALA A 140 -12.12 -3.54 11.88
N VAL A 141 -12.12 -4.59 11.05
CA VAL A 141 -13.05 -4.75 9.93
C VAL A 141 -14.05 -5.81 10.33
#